data_AF-A0A7S1EG29-F1
#
_entry.id   AF-A0A7S1EG29-F1
#
_cell.length_a   1.000
_cell.length_b   1.000
_cell.length_c   1.000
_cell.angle_alpha   90.00
_cell.angle_beta   90.00
_cell.angle_gamma   90.00
#
_symmetry.space_group_name_H-M   'P 1'
#
loop_
_entity.id
_entity.type
_entity.pdbx_description
1 polymer ?
#
loop_
_entity_poly.entity_id
_entity_poly.type
_entity_poly.pdbx_seq_one_letter_code
_entity_poly.pdbx_strand_id
1 'polypeptide(L)'
;MFGNATMAASIMVADLDGSDGFTVRGVDERDELGASVGGGDVNGDGYGDVIMGAKEGDGKNNAASSGGEVYVMLGKAGGFAATADAGGPGGFVLYGAQGGDQAGGSVAAGDVNGDGIDDILVGAQFADGPSGSETFAGEVHVAFGRAAWPDSSETF
;
A
#
# COMPACT_ATOMS: atom_id res chain seq x y z
N MET A 1 -16.70 -5.87 3.67
CA MET A 1 -16.24 -6.02 5.07
C MET A 1 -16.48 -7.47 5.46
N PHE A 2 -15.43 -8.28 5.59
CA PHE A 2 -15.57 -9.69 5.97
C PHE A 2 -16.15 -9.75 7.38
N GLY A 3 -17.44 -10.10 7.47
CA GLY A 3 -18.25 -9.98 8.67
C GLY A 3 -18.36 -11.31 9.40
N ASN A 4 -17.59 -11.47 10.47
CA ASN A 4 -17.93 -12.39 11.55
C ASN A 4 -19.27 -11.91 12.15
N ALA A 5 -20.30 -12.77 12.15
CA ALA A 5 -21.64 -12.47 12.66
C ALA A 5 -21.71 -12.23 14.18
N THR A 6 -20.56 -12.26 14.87
CA THR A 6 -20.42 -12.11 16.33
C THR A 6 -19.45 -11.01 16.73
N MET A 7 -19.17 -10.02 15.85
CA MET A 7 -18.40 -8.85 16.28
C MET A 7 -19.11 -8.18 17.46
N ALA A 8 -18.36 -7.97 18.55
CA ALA A 8 -18.84 -7.21 19.69
C ALA A 8 -19.38 -5.85 19.23
N ALA A 9 -20.38 -5.30 19.94
CA ALA A 9 -20.97 -4.00 19.61
C ALA A 9 -19.95 -2.85 19.56
N SER A 10 -18.77 -3.06 20.15
CA SER A 10 -17.57 -2.24 20.04
C SER A 10 -16.32 -3.09 20.25
N ILE A 11 -15.27 -2.85 19.48
CA ILE A 11 -13.94 -3.46 19.65
C ILE A 11 -12.88 -2.36 19.67
N MET A 12 -11.88 -2.45 20.55
CA MET A 12 -10.71 -1.57 20.51
C MET A 12 -9.72 -2.12 19.49
N VAL A 13 -9.15 -1.26 18.63
CA VAL A 13 -8.17 -1.70 17.62
C VAL A 13 -6.92 -2.37 18.21
N ALA A 14 -6.60 -2.06 19.47
CA ALA A 14 -5.51 -2.69 20.21
C ALA A 14 -5.81 -4.14 20.66
N ASP A 15 -7.08 -4.54 20.65
CA ASP A 15 -7.54 -5.87 21.07
C ASP A 15 -7.67 -6.85 19.87
N LEU A 16 -7.28 -6.43 18.67
CA LEU A 16 -7.31 -7.28 17.47
C LEU A 16 -6.29 -8.43 17.60
N ASP A 17 -6.76 -9.67 17.42
CA ASP A 17 -6.01 -10.88 17.77
C ASP A 17 -5.87 -11.90 16.62
N GLY A 18 -6.26 -11.52 15.41
CA GLY A 18 -6.26 -12.36 14.21
C GLY A 18 -7.59 -13.07 13.95
N SER A 19 -8.46 -13.22 14.96
CA SER A 19 -9.79 -13.81 14.79
C SER A 19 -10.82 -12.78 14.33
N ASP A 20 -10.71 -11.55 14.82
CA ASP A 20 -11.63 -10.44 14.56
C ASP A 20 -10.95 -9.24 13.86
N GLY A 21 -9.70 -9.42 13.43
CA GLY A 21 -8.88 -8.43 12.72
C GLY A 21 -7.41 -8.53 13.15
N PHE A 22 -6.54 -7.69 12.59
CA PHE A 22 -5.10 -7.73 12.86
C PHE A 22 -4.47 -6.34 12.72
N THR A 23 -3.25 -6.19 13.23
CA THR A 23 -2.44 -4.98 13.10
C THR A 23 -1.32 -5.19 12.07
N VAL A 24 -1.10 -4.20 11.20
CA VAL A 24 0.09 -4.13 10.33
C VAL A 24 1.04 -3.07 10.86
N ARG A 25 2.33 -3.40 11.01
CA ARG A 25 3.36 -2.47 11.48
C ARG A 25 4.25 -1.97 10.35
N GLY A 26 4.70 -0.73 10.48
CA GLY A 26 5.72 -0.12 9.63
C GLY A 26 7.06 -0.83 9.72
N VAL A 27 7.91 -0.59 8.71
CA VAL A 27 9.23 -1.22 8.59
C VAL A 27 10.28 -0.35 9.28
N ASP A 28 10.50 0.88 8.79
CA ASP A 28 11.50 1.79 9.35
C ASP A 28 10.86 2.92 10.17
N GLU A 29 11.70 3.60 10.96
CA GLU A 29 11.24 4.68 11.81
C GLU A 29 10.87 5.92 10.99
N ARG A 30 9.74 6.55 11.35
CA ARG A 30 9.26 7.81 10.75
C ARG A 30 8.75 7.71 9.31
N ASP A 31 8.65 6.54 8.69
CA ASP A 31 8.07 6.41 7.34
C ASP A 31 6.56 6.72 7.27
N GLU A 32 5.91 6.79 8.43
CA GLU A 32 4.48 7.10 8.56
C GLU A 32 3.56 6.11 7.83
N LEU A 33 3.82 4.80 7.96
CA LEU A 33 2.89 3.78 7.45
C LEU A 33 1.46 4.05 7.95
N GLY A 34 0.50 4.03 7.02
CA GLY A 34 -0.89 4.37 7.30
C GLY A 34 -1.21 5.85 7.10
N ALA A 35 -0.29 6.64 6.53
CA ALA A 35 -0.57 7.98 6.02
C ALA A 35 -1.74 7.98 5.03
N SER A 36 -1.89 6.88 4.28
CA SER A 36 -3.06 6.58 3.48
C SER A 36 -3.34 5.07 3.48
N VAL A 37 -4.61 4.67 3.36
CA VAL A 37 -5.03 3.27 3.33
C VAL A 37 -6.12 3.08 2.29
N GLY A 38 -5.99 2.03 1.48
CA GLY A 38 -6.96 1.60 0.48
C GLY A 38 -7.08 0.07 0.44
N GLY A 39 -7.91 -0.44 -0.46
CA GLY A 39 -8.04 -1.87 -0.71
C GLY A 39 -8.75 -2.17 -2.01
N GLY A 40 -8.51 -3.36 -2.54
CA GLY A 40 -8.98 -3.86 -3.84
C GLY A 40 -8.41 -5.26 -4.09
N ASP A 41 -8.90 -5.98 -5.08
CA ASP A 41 -8.34 -7.28 -5.50
C ASP A 41 -7.31 -7.05 -6.61
N VAL A 42 -6.06 -6.72 -6.22
CA VAL A 42 -5.00 -6.29 -7.15
C VAL A 42 -4.22 -7.45 -7.74
N ASN A 43 -4.51 -8.68 -7.27
CA ASN A 43 -3.99 -9.92 -7.85
C ASN A 43 -5.08 -10.79 -8.52
N GLY A 44 -6.35 -10.41 -8.45
CA GLY A 44 -7.46 -11.12 -9.11
C GLY A 44 -7.75 -12.50 -8.51
N ASP A 45 -7.41 -12.73 -7.23
CA ASP A 45 -7.59 -14.02 -6.57
C ASP A 45 -8.94 -14.17 -5.84
N GLY A 46 -9.74 -13.09 -5.85
CA GLY A 46 -11.06 -13.00 -5.22
C GLY A 46 -11.02 -12.59 -3.75
N TYR A 47 -9.84 -12.32 -3.18
CA TYR A 47 -9.68 -11.75 -1.84
C TYR A 47 -9.26 -10.29 -1.94
N GLY A 48 -9.87 -9.42 -1.11
CA GLY A 48 -9.46 -8.03 -1.06
C GLY A 48 -8.09 -7.88 -0.41
N ASP A 49 -7.20 -7.15 -1.07
CA ASP A 49 -5.87 -6.75 -0.62
C ASP A 49 -5.91 -5.43 0.14
N VAL A 50 -4.86 -5.17 0.93
CA VAL A 50 -4.70 -3.94 1.70
C VAL A 50 -3.52 -3.15 1.14
N ILE A 51 -3.76 -1.88 0.81
CA ILE A 51 -2.76 -0.96 0.25
C ILE A 51 -2.50 0.13 1.28
N MET A 52 -1.25 0.34 1.67
CA MET A 52 -0.86 1.22 2.77
C MET A 52 0.28 2.14 2.32
N GLY A 53 0.06 3.45 2.38
CA GLY A 53 1.10 4.44 2.10
C GLY A 53 1.94 4.73 3.33
N ALA A 54 3.25 4.80 3.13
CA ALA A 54 4.27 5.28 4.05
C ALA A 54 5.01 6.44 3.38
N LYS A 55 4.37 7.63 3.39
CA LYS A 55 4.75 8.76 2.53
C LYS A 55 6.13 9.37 2.85
N GLU A 56 6.65 9.10 4.05
CA GLU A 56 7.98 9.57 4.48
C GLU A 56 9.05 8.50 4.32
N GLY A 57 8.73 7.33 3.77
CA GLY A 57 9.71 6.28 3.53
C GLY A 57 10.85 6.72 2.62
N ASP A 58 12.05 6.20 2.85
CA ASP A 58 13.27 6.62 2.14
C ASP A 58 13.46 5.89 0.79
N GLY A 59 12.40 5.28 0.26
CA GLY A 59 12.39 4.59 -1.02
C GLY A 59 13.30 3.36 -1.06
N LYS A 60 13.52 2.83 -2.27
CA LYS A 60 14.20 1.55 -2.45
C LYS A 60 15.64 1.58 -1.89
N ASN A 61 15.92 0.69 -0.94
CA ASN A 61 17.21 0.63 -0.22
C ASN A 61 17.58 1.92 0.52
N ASN A 62 16.58 2.71 0.95
CA ASN A 62 16.75 3.97 1.69
C ASN A 62 17.61 4.99 0.91
N ALA A 63 17.44 5.02 -0.41
CA ALA A 63 18.23 5.83 -1.34
C ALA A 63 17.57 7.17 -1.74
N ALA A 64 16.32 7.40 -1.36
CA ALA A 64 15.50 8.55 -1.75
C ALA A 64 14.74 9.09 -0.53
N SER A 65 15.37 9.96 0.25
CA SER A 65 14.80 10.40 1.53
C SER A 65 13.42 11.05 1.36
N SER A 66 12.42 10.60 2.13
CA SER A 66 11.00 10.99 1.95
C SER A 66 10.48 10.81 0.52
N GLY A 67 11.02 9.87 -0.26
CA GLY A 67 10.50 9.54 -1.58
C GLY A 67 9.16 8.82 -1.52
N GLY A 68 8.89 8.14 -0.40
CA GLY A 68 7.66 7.46 -0.10
C GLY A 68 7.63 6.02 -0.59
N GLU A 69 6.82 5.22 0.10
CA GLU A 69 6.64 3.80 -0.16
C GLU A 69 5.15 3.44 -0.08
N VAL A 70 4.71 2.48 -0.88
CA VAL A 70 3.36 1.92 -0.81
C VAL A 70 3.47 0.41 -0.65
N TYR A 71 3.06 -0.07 0.51
CA TYR A 71 3.04 -1.49 0.84
C TYR A 71 1.69 -2.10 0.46
N VAL A 72 1.74 -3.25 -0.19
CA VAL A 72 0.57 -4.04 -0.54
C VAL A 72 0.65 -5.37 0.19
N MET A 73 -0.35 -5.65 1.03
CA MET A 73 -0.53 -6.94 1.69
C MET A 73 -1.64 -7.70 0.99
N LEU A 74 -1.29 -8.84 0.39
CA LEU A 74 -2.26 -9.64 -0.36
C LEU A 74 -3.23 -10.34 0.59
N GLY A 75 -4.51 -10.21 0.29
CA GLY A 75 -5.59 -10.97 0.87
C GLY A 75 -5.40 -12.46 0.66
N LYS A 76 -5.98 -13.27 1.54
CA LYS A 76 -5.96 -14.73 1.39
C LYS A 76 -7.05 -15.42 2.20
N ALA A 77 -7.33 -16.65 1.80
CA ALA A 77 -8.06 -17.60 2.62
C ALA A 77 -7.35 -17.86 3.96
N GLY A 78 -8.14 -18.10 5.01
CA GLY A 78 -7.61 -18.48 6.32
C GLY A 78 -7.16 -17.33 7.22
N GLY A 79 -7.31 -16.08 6.77
CA GLY A 79 -7.06 -14.88 7.58
C GLY A 79 -5.58 -14.59 7.81
N PHE A 80 -5.32 -13.73 8.80
CA PHE A 80 -3.99 -13.25 9.16
C PHE A 80 -3.71 -13.52 10.64
N ALA A 81 -2.43 -13.56 11.01
CA ALA A 81 -2.04 -13.53 12.42
C ALA A 81 -2.44 -12.18 13.04
N ALA A 82 -2.52 -12.11 14.38
CA ALA A 82 -2.82 -10.87 15.11
C ALA A 82 -1.95 -9.67 14.70
N THR A 83 -0.71 -9.95 14.27
CA THR A 83 0.22 -8.92 13.80
C THR A 83 0.94 -9.39 12.54
N ALA A 84 1.12 -8.47 11.61
CA ALA A 84 1.96 -8.59 10.43
C ALA A 84 2.83 -7.33 10.28
N ASP A 85 3.89 -7.43 9.49
CA ASP A 85 4.75 -6.30 9.15
C ASP A 85 4.55 -5.98 7.66
N ALA A 86 4.55 -4.70 7.28
CA ALA A 86 4.20 -4.27 5.92
C ALA A 86 5.17 -4.80 4.84
N GLY A 87 6.45 -4.95 5.17
CA GLY A 87 7.47 -5.62 4.35
C GLY A 87 7.54 -7.14 4.53
N GLY A 88 6.55 -7.74 5.21
CA GLY A 88 6.50 -9.18 5.47
C GLY A 88 6.16 -10.02 4.23
N PRO A 89 6.24 -11.36 4.34
CA PRO A 89 5.92 -12.25 3.23
C PRO A 89 4.42 -12.18 2.86
N GLY A 90 4.11 -12.38 1.58
CA GLY A 90 2.73 -12.36 1.07
C GLY A 90 2.24 -10.96 0.65
N GLY A 91 3.16 -10.12 0.20
CA GLY A 91 2.91 -8.77 -0.27
C GLY A 91 4.05 -8.26 -1.14
N PHE A 92 3.98 -6.99 -1.51
CA PHE A 92 5.03 -6.30 -2.25
C PHE A 92 5.00 -4.80 -1.91
N VAL A 93 5.98 -4.06 -2.43
CA VAL A 93 6.11 -2.62 -2.19
C VAL A 93 6.35 -1.91 -3.52
N LEU A 94 5.74 -0.73 -3.66
CA LEU A 94 5.98 0.24 -4.72
C LEU A 94 6.77 1.39 -4.12
N TYR A 95 7.87 1.76 -4.76
CA TYR A 95 8.75 2.84 -4.28
C TYR A 95 8.53 4.11 -5.10
N GLY A 96 8.58 5.26 -4.43
CA GLY A 96 8.66 6.56 -5.10
C GLY A 96 9.99 6.75 -5.85
N ALA A 97 9.97 7.62 -6.86
CA ALA A 97 11.07 7.82 -7.79
C ALA A 97 12.26 8.57 -7.15
N GLN A 98 11.97 9.69 -6.50
CA GLN A 98 12.95 10.65 -6.02
C GLN A 98 12.67 11.07 -4.58
N GLY A 99 13.69 11.57 -3.90
CA GLY A 99 13.55 12.05 -2.54
C GLY A 99 12.64 13.28 -2.48
N GLY A 100 11.67 13.25 -1.57
CA GLY A 100 10.69 14.33 -1.37
C GLY A 100 9.40 14.20 -2.17
N ASP A 101 9.28 13.23 -3.07
CA ASP A 101 8.07 13.03 -3.89
C ASP A 101 6.85 12.65 -3.05
N GLN A 102 7.09 11.99 -1.91
CA GLN A 102 6.09 11.49 -0.98
C GLN A 102 5.04 10.59 -1.64
N ALA A 103 5.50 9.63 -2.45
CA ALA A 103 4.64 8.58 -3.00
C ALA A 103 3.92 7.84 -1.86
N GLY A 104 2.62 7.59 -2.04
CA GLY A 104 1.78 7.00 -1.01
C GLY A 104 1.18 8.02 -0.04
N GLY A 105 1.35 9.33 -0.28
CA GLY A 105 0.59 10.39 0.40
C GLY A 105 -0.93 10.23 0.19
N SER A 106 -1.33 9.64 -0.93
CA SER A 106 -2.69 9.12 -1.16
C SER A 106 -2.63 7.84 -1.98
N VAL A 107 -3.56 6.91 -1.70
CA VAL A 107 -3.73 5.67 -2.44
C VAL A 107 -5.20 5.41 -2.74
N ALA A 108 -5.47 4.76 -3.87
CA ALA A 108 -6.78 4.20 -4.22
C ALA A 108 -6.59 2.91 -5.03
N ALA A 109 -7.66 2.13 -5.17
CA ALA A 109 -7.67 0.98 -6.06
C ALA A 109 -8.97 0.90 -6.84
N GLY A 110 -8.88 0.31 -8.03
CA GLY A 110 -10.02 0.00 -8.89
C GLY A 110 -9.56 -0.40 -10.29
N ASP A 111 -10.33 -1.27 -10.95
CA ASP A 111 -10.10 -1.65 -12.35
C ASP A 111 -10.31 -0.46 -13.30
N VAL A 112 -9.22 0.22 -13.67
CA VAL A 112 -9.27 1.39 -14.58
C VAL A 112 -9.12 0.98 -16.05
N ASN A 113 -8.67 -0.24 -16.32
CA ASN A 113 -8.37 -0.72 -17.67
C ASN A 113 -9.42 -1.71 -18.22
N GLY A 114 -10.33 -2.19 -17.38
CA GLY A 114 -11.43 -3.10 -17.71
C GLY A 114 -11.04 -4.58 -17.81
N ASP A 115 -9.92 -5.01 -17.20
CA ASP A 115 -9.46 -6.41 -17.23
C ASP A 115 -10.02 -7.29 -16.10
N GLY A 116 -10.75 -6.67 -15.16
CA GLY A 116 -11.37 -7.34 -14.02
C GLY A 116 -10.46 -7.53 -12.82
N ILE A 117 -9.25 -6.96 -12.81
CA ILE A 117 -8.35 -6.90 -11.66
C ILE A 117 -8.21 -5.45 -11.22
N ASP A 118 -8.25 -5.17 -9.91
CA ASP A 118 -8.12 -3.80 -9.45
C ASP A 118 -6.70 -3.27 -9.70
N ASP A 119 -6.60 -2.05 -10.23
CA ASP A 119 -5.34 -1.34 -10.42
C ASP A 119 -5.01 -0.51 -9.18
N ILE A 120 -3.73 -0.28 -8.89
CA ILE A 120 -3.29 0.56 -7.77
C ILE A 120 -3.02 1.97 -8.27
N LEU A 121 -3.61 2.97 -7.62
CA LEU A 121 -3.36 4.39 -7.88
C LEU A 121 -2.57 4.97 -6.71
N VAL A 122 -1.44 5.62 -7.01
CA VAL A 122 -0.53 6.21 -6.02
C VAL A 122 -0.32 7.68 -6.32
N GLY A 123 -0.63 8.55 -5.36
CA GLY A 123 -0.29 9.96 -5.42
C GLY A 123 1.11 10.22 -4.86
N ALA A 124 1.92 10.94 -5.63
CA ALA A 124 3.20 11.53 -5.24
C ALA A 124 3.05 13.06 -5.29
N GLN A 125 2.46 13.62 -4.24
CA GLN A 125 1.94 14.99 -4.24
C GLN A 125 3.00 16.08 -4.39
N PHE A 126 4.28 15.75 -4.20
CA PHE A 126 5.40 16.68 -4.28
C PHE A 126 6.40 16.34 -5.38
N ALA A 127 6.08 15.37 -6.25
CA ALA A 127 6.90 15.08 -7.42
C ALA A 127 7.04 16.31 -8.34
N ASP A 128 8.19 16.43 -8.99
CA ASP A 128 8.58 17.57 -9.81
C ASP A 128 8.11 17.50 -11.27
N GLY A 129 7.17 16.58 -11.57
CA GLY A 129 6.57 16.43 -12.90
C GLY A 129 7.49 15.75 -13.92
N PRO A 130 7.01 15.59 -15.16
CA PRO A 130 7.64 14.72 -16.17
C PRO A 130 9.02 15.21 -16.64
N SER A 131 9.37 16.49 -16.44
CA SER A 131 10.70 17.01 -16.74
C SER A 131 11.63 17.07 -15.53
N GLY A 132 11.11 16.83 -14.32
CA GLY A 132 11.83 16.99 -13.05
C GLY A 132 12.19 18.45 -12.74
N SER A 133 11.49 19.42 -13.33
CA SER A 133 11.75 20.84 -13.12
C SER A 133 10.51 21.65 -12.72
N GLU A 134 9.34 21.02 -12.72
CA GLU A 134 8.08 21.60 -12.28
C GLU A 134 7.91 21.37 -10.78
N THR A 135 8.65 22.13 -9.98
CA THR A 135 8.69 21.95 -8.52
C THR A 135 7.31 21.77 -7.88
N PHE A 136 7.10 20.63 -7.23
CA PHE A 136 5.82 20.27 -6.58
C PHE A 136 4.60 20.27 -7.51
N ALA A 137 4.76 19.92 -8.78
CA ALA A 137 3.63 19.75 -9.71
C ALA A 137 2.73 18.58 -9.30
N GLY A 138 3.30 17.58 -8.63
CA GLY A 138 2.64 16.35 -8.22
C GLY A 138 2.45 15.37 -9.38
N GLU A 139 2.46 14.09 -9.03
CA GLU A 139 2.24 12.98 -9.97
C GLU A 139 1.22 11.99 -9.40
N VAL A 140 0.53 11.29 -10.31
CA VAL A 140 -0.32 10.14 -9.98
C VAL A 140 0.12 8.99 -10.86
N HIS A 141 0.54 7.90 -10.23
CA HIS A 141 0.98 6.69 -10.89
C HIS A 141 -0.13 5.64 -10.81
N VAL A 142 -0.29 4.87 -11.88
CA VAL A 142 -1.22 3.74 -11.93
C VAL A 142 -0.43 2.48 -12.23
N ALA A 143 -0.48 1.51 -11.30
CA ALA A 143 0.13 0.21 -11.48
C ALA A 143 -0.98 -0.81 -11.80
N PHE A 144 -0.96 -1.35 -13.03
CA PHE A 144 -1.99 -2.30 -13.43
C PHE A 144 -1.93 -3.61 -12.65
N GLY A 145 -3.11 -4.02 -12.17
CA GLY A 145 -3.35 -5.25 -11.45
C GLY A 145 -2.91 -6.48 -12.24
N ARG A 146 -2.51 -7.55 -11.53
CA ARG A 146 -2.04 -8.78 -12.18
C ARG A 146 -2.00 -9.98 -11.24
N ALA A 147 -2.28 -11.16 -11.80
CA ALA A 147 -2.24 -12.45 -11.09
C ALA A 147 -0.94 -12.75 -10.33
N ALA A 148 0.19 -12.22 -10.81
CA ALA A 148 1.48 -12.36 -10.15
C ALA A 148 2.27 -11.06 -10.27
N TRP A 149 2.62 -10.49 -9.13
CA TRP A 149 3.47 -9.31 -9.06
C TRP A 149 4.95 -9.70 -9.16
N PRO A 150 5.77 -8.95 -9.91
CA PRO A 150 7.21 -9.16 -9.93
C PRO A 150 7.80 -8.88 -8.54
N ASP A 151 8.89 -9.56 -8.20
CA ASP A 151 9.62 -9.28 -6.96
C ASP A 151 9.96 -7.79 -6.87
N SER A 152 9.69 -7.17 -5.71
CA SER A 152 9.75 -5.75 -5.25
C SER A 152 10.81 -4.81 -5.86
N SER A 153 10.94 -4.77 -7.19
CA SER A 153 11.97 -4.05 -7.91
C SER A 153 11.44 -2.88 -8.71
N GLU A 154 10.12 -2.78 -8.87
CA GLU A 154 9.43 -1.71 -9.58
C GLU A 154 9.55 -0.40 -8.78
N THR A 155 10.16 0.59 -9.42
CA THR A 155 10.16 1.99 -9.00
C THR A 155 9.23 2.73 -9.94
N PHE A 156 8.36 3.57 -9.41
CA PHE A 156 7.49 4.43 -10.22
C PHE A 156 8.14 5.78 -10.42
#